data_AF-A0A9D8P4T1-F1
#
_entry.id   AF-A0A9D8P4T1-F1
#
_cell.length_a   1.000
_cell.length_b   1.000
_cell.length_c   1.000
_cell.angle_alpha   90.00
_cell.angle_beta   90.00
_cell.angle_gamma   90.00
#
_symmetry.space_group_name_H-M   'P 1'
#
loop_
_entity.id
_entity.type
_entity.pdbx_description
1 polymer ?
#
loop_
_entity_poly.entity_id
_entity_poly.type
_entity_poly.pdbx_seq_one_letter_code
_entity_poly.pdbx_strand_id
1 'polypeptide(L)'
;MFPCSNCHASLETNRKKRELKDEHTKIHMHHAETMRWCLDCHDAKNRDKLRLYNGELINFTESHRLCGECHGNLYRDWKAGIHGKRTGDFAGTGKRTYLLCAHCHDPHEPKFKKVIPEPPPFRPTDRRNVK
;
A
#
# COMPACT_ATOMS: atom_id res chain seq x y z
N MET A 1 -10.18 -7.49 8.85
CA MET A 1 -11.62 -7.24 8.87
C MET A 1 -11.85 -5.78 8.48
N PHE A 2 -12.73 -5.50 7.51
CA PHE A 2 -13.20 -4.15 7.19
C PHE A 2 -14.74 -4.18 7.21
N PRO A 3 -15.44 -3.16 7.71
CA PRO A 3 -14.93 -1.89 8.23
C PRO A 3 -14.23 -2.01 9.60
N CYS A 4 -13.28 -1.11 9.85
CA CYS A 4 -12.53 -0.98 11.09
C CYS A 4 -13.42 -0.49 12.25
N SER A 5 -14.46 0.29 11.93
CA SER A 5 -15.46 0.77 12.89
C SER A 5 -16.18 -0.35 13.63
N ASN A 6 -16.27 -1.56 13.05
CA ASN A 6 -16.89 -2.73 13.71
C ASN A 6 -16.28 -3.04 15.09
N CYS A 7 -14.98 -2.77 15.28
CA CYS A 7 -14.34 -2.90 16.58
C CYS A 7 -14.03 -1.53 17.20
N HIS A 8 -13.73 -0.51 16.40
CA HIS A 8 -13.22 0.76 16.92
C HIS A 8 -14.27 1.82 17.25
N ALA A 9 -15.54 1.65 16.87
CA ALA A 9 -16.58 2.64 17.13
C ALA A 9 -16.87 2.85 18.64
N SER A 10 -16.70 1.80 19.45
CA SER A 10 -16.97 1.81 20.89
C SER A 10 -15.71 1.90 21.76
N LEU A 11 -14.52 1.95 21.15
CA LEU A 11 -13.25 1.94 21.87
C LEU A 11 -12.67 3.34 22.02
N GLU A 12 -12.12 3.61 23.19
CA GLU A 12 -11.37 4.85 23.40
C GLU A 12 -10.12 4.88 22.52
N THR A 13 -9.90 6.02 21.86
CA THR A 13 -8.76 6.16 20.96
C THR A 13 -7.48 6.49 21.69
N ASN A 14 -6.57 5.52 21.72
CA ASN A 14 -5.21 5.73 22.22
C ASN A 14 -4.24 6.12 21.10
N ARG A 15 -3.80 7.38 21.12
CA ARG A 15 -2.85 7.98 20.14
C ARG A 15 -1.38 7.70 20.44
N LYS A 16 -1.05 7.15 21.61
CA LYS A 16 0.34 6.88 21.97
C LYS A 16 0.83 5.63 21.23
N LYS A 17 1.99 5.77 20.57
CA LYS A 17 2.73 4.65 19.98
C LYS A 17 3.08 3.64 21.07
N ARG A 18 2.82 2.36 20.78
CA ARG A 18 3.04 1.25 21.70
C ARG A 18 3.11 -0.07 20.95
N GLU A 19 3.58 -1.11 21.61
CA GLU A 19 3.40 -2.49 21.13
C GLU A 19 1.92 -2.90 21.30
N LEU A 20 1.37 -3.55 20.28
CA LEU A 20 0.01 -4.11 20.32
C LEU A 20 0.10 -5.56 20.77
N LYS A 21 -0.66 -5.94 21.80
CA LYS A 21 -0.58 -7.27 22.44
C LYS A 21 -1.78 -8.18 22.16
N ASP A 22 -2.92 -7.59 21.82
CA ASP A 22 -4.18 -8.33 21.62
C ASP A 22 -4.54 -8.38 20.13
N GLU A 23 -5.02 -7.25 19.60
CA GLU A 23 -5.42 -7.11 18.20
C GLU A 23 -4.32 -6.53 17.32
N HIS A 24 -4.36 -6.85 16.02
CA HIS A 24 -3.41 -6.37 15.01
C HIS A 24 -1.93 -6.74 15.27
N THR A 25 -1.67 -7.76 16.11
CA THR A 25 -0.32 -8.24 16.47
C THR A 25 0.52 -8.73 15.27
N LYS A 26 -0.15 -9.11 14.18
CA LYS A 26 0.49 -9.55 12.92
C LYS A 26 0.83 -8.39 11.98
N ILE A 27 0.45 -7.15 12.30
CA ILE A 27 0.81 -5.97 11.51
C ILE A 27 2.15 -5.45 12.01
N HIS A 28 3.17 -5.58 11.18
CA HIS A 28 4.49 -5.03 11.46
C HIS A 28 4.67 -3.73 10.68
N MET A 29 4.87 -2.63 11.42
CA MET A 29 5.09 -1.33 10.82
C MET A 29 6.57 -1.19 10.45
N HIS A 30 6.92 -1.56 9.22
CA HIS A 30 8.23 -1.40 8.59
C HIS A 30 8.28 -0.21 7.64
N HIS A 31 7.49 0.82 7.95
CA HIS A 31 7.40 2.05 7.18
C HIS A 31 7.45 3.27 8.11
N ALA A 32 8.54 4.04 8.01
CA ALA A 32 8.79 5.23 8.83
C ALA A 32 8.61 4.95 10.35
N GLU A 33 9.08 3.78 10.80
CA GLU A 33 8.69 3.20 12.10
C GLU A 33 8.95 4.14 13.28
N THR A 34 10.05 4.90 13.26
CA THR A 34 10.42 5.84 14.32
C THR A 34 9.59 7.12 14.33
N MET A 35 8.98 7.48 13.20
CA MET A 35 8.31 8.77 12.99
C MET A 35 6.79 8.66 12.90
N ARG A 36 6.26 7.49 12.52
CA ARG A 36 4.84 7.30 12.22
C ARG A 36 4.19 6.27 13.13
N TRP A 37 2.90 6.49 13.39
CA TRP A 37 1.97 5.63 14.11
C TRP A 37 0.72 5.39 13.24
N CYS A 38 -0.10 4.40 13.60
CA CYS A 38 -1.29 4.02 12.84
C CYS A 38 -2.20 5.22 12.52
N LEU A 39 -2.34 6.14 13.48
CA LEU A 39 -3.22 7.31 13.40
C LEU A 39 -2.63 8.51 12.66
N ASP A 40 -1.42 8.37 12.12
CA ASP A 40 -0.84 9.36 11.20
C ASP A 40 -1.31 9.14 9.76
N CYS A 41 -1.78 7.92 9.44
CA CYS A 41 -2.36 7.57 8.16
C CYS A 41 -3.87 7.32 8.26
N HIS A 42 -4.32 6.70 9.35
CA HIS A 42 -5.74 6.45 9.63
C HIS A 42 -6.33 7.56 10.48
N ASP A 43 -7.60 7.91 10.25
CA ASP A 43 -8.24 8.87 11.14
C ASP A 43 -8.51 8.27 12.53
N ALA A 44 -8.32 9.11 13.54
CA ALA A 44 -8.47 8.75 14.95
C ALA A 44 -9.94 8.54 15.34
N LYS A 45 -10.88 9.27 14.72
CA LYS A 45 -12.31 9.20 15.04
C LYS A 45 -13.02 8.17 14.16
N ASN A 46 -12.61 8.04 12.91
CA ASN A 46 -13.16 7.11 11.94
C ASN A 46 -12.04 6.36 11.20
N ARG A 47 -11.66 5.19 11.72
CA ARG A 47 -10.59 4.36 11.13
C ARG A 47 -10.93 3.77 9.76
N ASP A 48 -12.17 3.91 9.29
CA ASP A 48 -12.58 3.57 7.92
C ASP A 48 -12.14 4.64 6.90
N LYS A 49 -11.52 5.72 7.37
CA LYS A 49 -10.96 6.80 6.55
C LYS A 49 -9.46 6.92 6.78
N LEU A 50 -8.79 7.38 5.74
CA LEU A 50 -7.41 7.84 5.82
C LEU A 50 -7.40 9.35 6.05
N ARG A 51 -6.35 9.86 6.68
CA ARG A 51 -6.16 11.27 7.01
C ARG A 51 -4.91 11.80 6.33
N LEU A 52 -5.06 12.85 5.53
CA LEU A 52 -3.94 13.60 4.95
C LEU A 52 -3.27 14.52 5.99
N TYR A 53 -2.08 15.01 5.70
CA TYR A 53 -1.32 15.89 6.60
C TYR A 53 -2.09 17.17 6.96
N ASN A 54 -2.82 17.75 6.00
CA ASN A 54 -3.68 18.92 6.22
C ASN A 54 -4.95 18.62 7.05
N GLY A 55 -5.19 17.35 7.41
CA GLY A 55 -6.36 16.91 8.16
C GLY A 55 -7.56 16.49 7.31
N GLU A 56 -7.50 16.59 5.99
CA GLU A 56 -8.56 16.09 5.09
C GLU A 56 -8.72 14.57 5.23
N LEU A 57 -9.96 14.11 5.23
CA LEU A 57 -10.29 12.69 5.28
C LEU A 57 -10.60 12.16 3.90
N ILE A 58 -9.93 11.09 3.50
CA ILE A 58 -10.10 10.45 2.19
C ILE A 58 -10.49 8.98 2.35
N ASN A 59 -11.07 8.42 1.29
CA ASN A 59 -11.38 6.99 1.25
C ASN A 59 -10.12 6.16 0.97
N PHE A 60 -10.14 4.87 1.33
CA PHE A 60 -9.09 3.93 0.92
C PHE A 60 -8.90 3.84 -0.61
N THR A 61 -9.97 4.10 -1.38
CA THR A 61 -9.95 4.19 -2.85
C THR A 61 -9.09 5.34 -3.37
N GLU A 62 -8.72 6.28 -2.50
CA GLU A 62 -7.91 7.45 -2.80
C GLU A 62 -6.53 7.39 -2.11
N SER A 63 -6.13 6.24 -1.58
CA SER A 63 -4.86 6.05 -0.84
C SER A 63 -3.62 6.59 -1.54
N HIS A 64 -3.61 6.64 -2.88
CA HIS A 64 -2.56 7.26 -3.67
C HIS A 64 -2.29 8.75 -3.31
N ARG A 65 -3.32 9.49 -2.87
CA ARG A 65 -3.19 10.88 -2.41
C ARG A 65 -2.36 10.97 -1.14
N LEU A 66 -2.60 10.07 -0.18
CA LEU A 66 -1.82 9.98 1.07
C LEU A 66 -0.37 9.59 0.79
N CYS A 67 -0.15 8.54 -0.01
CA CYS A 67 1.20 8.11 -0.36
C CYS A 67 1.99 9.23 -1.06
N GLY A 68 1.30 10.02 -1.89
CA GLY A 68 1.88 11.14 -2.64
C GLY A 68 2.35 12.32 -1.79
N GLU A 69 1.92 12.45 -0.53
CA GLU A 69 2.39 13.52 0.36
C GLU A 69 3.89 13.42 0.66
N CYS A 70 4.44 12.20 0.62
CA CYS A 70 5.87 11.95 0.84
C CYS A 70 6.55 11.33 -0.40
N HIS A 71 5.86 10.48 -1.16
CA HIS A 71 6.42 9.78 -2.32
C HIS A 71 6.08 10.47 -3.66
N GLY A 72 6.40 11.77 -3.76
CA GLY A 72 6.00 12.61 -4.90
C GLY A 72 6.43 12.11 -6.28
N ASN A 73 7.66 11.58 -6.41
CA ASN A 73 8.15 11.02 -7.67
C ASN A 73 7.34 9.80 -8.12
N LEU A 74 7.13 8.83 -7.21
CA LEU A 74 6.31 7.64 -7.50
C LEU A 74 4.86 8.02 -7.80
N TYR A 75 4.32 9.00 -7.08
CA TYR A 75 2.96 9.48 -7.31
C TYR A 75 2.80 10.15 -8.69
N ARG A 76 3.78 10.97 -9.11
CA ARG A 76 3.82 11.53 -10.46
C ARG A 76 3.85 10.43 -11.52
N ASP A 77 4.72 9.44 -11.36
CA ASP A 77 4.88 8.35 -12.33
C ASP A 77 3.64 7.44 -12.36
N TRP A 78 2.99 7.20 -11.21
CA TRP A 78 1.71 6.50 -11.12
C TRP A 78 0.58 7.27 -11.84
N LYS A 79 0.50 8.59 -11.66
CA LYS A 79 -0.48 9.44 -12.39
C LYS A 79 -0.28 9.39 -13.90
N ALA A 80 0.96 9.28 -14.35
CA ALA A 80 1.30 9.11 -15.77
C ALA A 80 1.06 7.67 -16.28
N GLY A 81 0.74 6.71 -15.39
CA GLY A 81 0.59 5.30 -15.73
C GLY A 81 1.91 4.56 -15.98
N ILE A 82 3.04 5.15 -15.63
CA ILE A 82 4.39 4.55 -15.71
C ILE A 82 4.59 3.55 -14.57
N HIS A 83 4.05 3.85 -13.38
CA HIS A 83 4.15 3.01 -12.20
C HIS A 83 2.80 2.41 -11.79
N GLY A 84 2.81 1.17 -11.31
CA GLY A 84 1.62 0.41 -10.98
C GLY A 84 1.04 -0.33 -12.19
N LYS A 85 -0.26 -0.64 -12.15
CA LYS A 85 -0.95 -1.34 -13.24
C LYS A 85 -2.13 -0.53 -13.72
N ARG A 86 -2.16 -0.26 -15.03
CA ARG A 86 -3.30 0.32 -15.74
C ARG A 86 -4.01 -0.79 -16.54
N THR A 87 -5.33 -0.81 -16.48
CA THR A 87 -6.18 -1.73 -17.25
C THR A 87 -7.34 -0.98 -17.91
N GLY A 88 -8.03 -1.64 -18.83
CA GLY A 88 -9.09 -1.04 -19.65
C GLY A 88 -8.52 -0.38 -20.91
N ASP A 89 -9.17 0.68 -21.39
CA ASP A 89 -8.86 1.23 -22.70
C ASP A 89 -7.52 1.95 -22.77
N PHE A 90 -6.69 1.56 -23.73
CA PHE A 90 -5.40 2.17 -23.99
C PHE A 90 -5.54 3.50 -24.77
N ALA A 91 -6.38 3.50 -25.80
CA ALA A 91 -6.72 4.65 -26.65
C ALA A 91 -8.26 4.72 -26.82
N GLY A 92 -8.82 5.93 -26.90
CA GLY A 92 -10.27 6.16 -26.96
C GLY A 92 -10.88 6.69 -25.65
N THR A 93 -12.21 6.71 -25.60
CA THR A 93 -13.03 7.33 -24.54
C THR A 93 -13.54 6.36 -23.46
N GLY A 94 -13.30 5.06 -23.58
CA GLY A 94 -13.79 4.11 -22.59
C GLY A 94 -12.96 4.07 -21.31
N LYS A 95 -13.40 3.24 -20.37
CA LYS A 95 -12.98 3.33 -18.97
C LYS A 95 -11.54 2.88 -18.78
N ARG A 96 -10.75 3.73 -18.12
CA ARG A 96 -9.40 3.42 -17.66
C ARG A 96 -9.42 3.19 -16.16
N THR A 97 -8.79 2.12 -15.71
CA THR A 97 -8.69 1.78 -14.28
C THR A 97 -7.23 1.68 -13.88
N TYR A 98 -6.90 2.26 -12.74
CA TYR A 98 -5.57 2.19 -12.14
C TYR A 98 -5.65 1.40 -10.84
N LEU A 99 -4.76 0.44 -10.69
CA LEU A 99 -4.54 -0.15 -9.38
C LEU A 99 -3.84 0.88 -8.48
N LEU A 100 -4.39 1.06 -7.28
CA LEU A 100 -3.80 1.85 -6.20
C LEU A 100 -2.49 1.24 -5.68
N CYS A 101 -1.68 2.04 -5.01
CA CYS A 101 -0.41 1.63 -4.41
C CYS A 101 -0.56 0.38 -3.53
N ALA A 102 -1.61 0.35 -2.70
CA ALA A 102 -1.90 -0.73 -1.76
C ALA A 102 -2.37 -2.05 -2.41
N HIS A 103 -2.65 -2.08 -3.72
CA HIS A 103 -2.95 -3.34 -4.41
C HIS A 103 -1.70 -4.18 -4.67
N CYS A 104 -0.52 -3.55 -4.66
CA CYS A 104 0.75 -4.24 -4.89
C CYS A 104 1.67 -4.18 -3.67
N HIS A 105 1.62 -3.07 -2.91
CA HIS A 105 2.44 -2.85 -1.73
C HIS A 105 1.62 -3.03 -0.45
N ASP A 106 2.19 -3.65 0.57
CA ASP A 106 1.63 -3.57 1.93
C ASP A 106 1.87 -2.14 2.47
N PRO A 107 0.84 -1.36 2.85
CA PRO A 107 1.06 -0.02 3.38
C PRO A 107 1.93 0.04 4.64
N HIS A 108 2.01 -1.06 5.40
CA HIS A 108 2.82 -1.16 6.62
C HIS A 108 4.23 -1.69 6.34
N GLU A 109 4.43 -2.41 5.24
CA GLU A 109 5.74 -2.89 4.75
C GLU A 109 5.83 -2.69 3.22
N PRO A 110 5.92 -1.44 2.69
CA PRO A 110 5.74 -1.21 1.25
C PRO A 110 6.85 -1.81 0.39
N LYS A 111 8.04 -1.99 0.95
CA LYS A 111 9.17 -2.51 0.19
C LYS A 111 8.99 -4.00 -0.07
N PHE A 112 9.06 -4.41 -1.34
CA PHE A 112 9.05 -5.83 -1.67
C PHE A 112 10.22 -6.58 -1.03
N LYS A 113 9.92 -7.77 -0.51
CA LYS A 113 10.93 -8.71 -0.04
C LYS A 113 11.73 -9.20 -1.24
N LYS A 114 13.03 -9.35 -1.04
CA LYS A 114 13.91 -9.91 -2.06
C LYS A 114 13.47 -11.34 -2.32
N VAL A 115 13.19 -11.66 -3.56
CA VAL A 115 13.04 -13.04 -4.03
C VAL A 115 14.37 -13.52 -4.57
N ILE A 116 14.72 -14.76 -4.23
CA ILE A 116 15.87 -15.43 -4.84
C ILE A 116 15.44 -15.79 -6.27
N PRO A 117 16.16 -15.34 -7.31
CA PRO A 117 15.82 -15.71 -8.67
C PRO A 117 16.04 -17.21 -8.87
N GLU A 118 15.15 -17.84 -9.63
CA GLU A 118 15.39 -19.19 -10.15
C GLU A 118 16.67 -19.20 -11.00
N PRO A 119 17.36 -20.35 -11.12
CA PRO A 119 18.49 -20.49 -12.03
C PRO A 119 18.12 -20.01 -13.44
N PRO A 120 19.07 -19.40 -14.18
CA PRO A 120 18.79 -18.95 -15.53
C PRO A 120 18.35 -20.12 -16.42
N PRO A 121 17.46 -19.89 -17.39
CA PRO A 121 17.05 -20.95 -18.31
C PRO A 121 18.27 -21.48 -19.08
N PHE A 122 18.25 -22.77 -19.41
CA PHE A 122 19.29 -23.37 -20.24
C PHE A 122 19.31 -22.69 -21.61
N ARG A 123 20.51 -22.42 -22.13
CA ARG A 123 20.65 -21.92 -23.50
C ARG A 123 20.20 -23.01 -24.48
N PRO A 124 19.62 -22.65 -25.64
CA PRO A 124 19.26 -23.64 -26.67
C PRO A 124 20.44 -24.52 -27.11
N THR A 125 21.67 -24.02 -27.01
CA THR A 125 22.91 -24.73 -27.38
C THR A 125 23.53 -25.54 -26.24
N ASP A 126 22.93 -25.53 -25.04
CA ASP A 126 23.45 -26.25 -23.89
C ASP A 126 23.16 -27.74 -24.04
N ARG A 127 24.21 -28.58 -24.11
CA ARG A 127 24.07 -30.03 -24.30
C ARG A 127 23.40 -30.75 -23.11
N ARG A 128 23.23 -30.07 -21.97
CA ARG A 128 22.45 -30.56 -20.82
C ARG A 128 20.93 -30.49 -21.05
N ASN A 129 20.49 -29.87 -22.15
CA ASN A 129 19.10 -29.78 -22.59
C ASN A 129 18.70 -30.91 -23.57
N VAL A 130 19.62 -31.84 -23.88
CA VAL A 130 19.34 -32.99 -24.74
C VAL A 130 18.86 -34.11 -23.84
N LYS A 131 17.54 -34.30 -23.83
CA LYS A 131 16.88 -35.44 -23.19
C LYS A 131 17.06 -36.69 -24.03
#